data_AF-A0A812KDK8-F1
#
_entry.id   AF-A0A812KDK8-F1
#
_cell.length_a   1.000
_cell.length_b   1.000
_cell.length_c   1.000
_cell.angle_alpha   90.00
_cell.angle_beta   90.00
_cell.angle_gamma   90.00
#
_symmetry.space_group_name_H-M   'P 1'
#
loop_
_entity.id
_entity.type
_entity.pdbx_description
1 polymer ?
#
loop_
_entity_poly.entity_id
_entity_poly.type
_entity_poly.pdbx_seq_one_letter_code
_entity_poly.pdbx_strand_id
1 'polypeptide(L)' 'HSHPEASNLYIIGGGGLVAEFEKLGFCCHGGPTEDEERFSEDGFKALAEEVAATRFDGVVVGWDTAITYYKITKS' A
#
# COMPACT_ATOMS: atom_id res chain seq x y z
N HIS A 1 16.24 -6.94 -0.25
CA HIS A 1 16.14 -8.38 -0.54
C HIS A 1 14.74 -8.65 -1.07
N SER A 2 14.58 -8.85 -2.38
CA SER A 2 13.30 -9.21 -3.01
C SER A 2 13.07 -10.73 -2.85
N HIS A 3 11.84 -11.12 -2.53
CA HIS A 3 11.45 -12.53 -2.55
C HIS A 3 11.47 -13.02 -4.01
N PRO A 4 12.21 -14.08 -4.36
CA PRO A 4 12.51 -14.44 -5.76
C PRO A 4 11.31 -14.90 -6.61
N GLU A 5 10.11 -14.96 -6.04
CA GLU A 5 8.88 -15.43 -6.70
C GLU A 5 7.74 -14.40 -6.67
N ALA A 6 7.90 -13.27 -5.97
CA ALA A 6 6.84 -12.27 -5.91
C ALA A 6 6.75 -11.52 -7.25
N SER A 7 5.56 -11.52 -7.85
CA SER A 7 5.29 -10.88 -9.15
C SER A 7 4.06 -9.99 -9.11
N ASN A 8 3.10 -10.30 -8.22
CA ASN A 8 1.86 -9.53 -8.06
C ASN A 8 1.76 -8.92 -6.65
N LEU A 9 1.72 -7.60 -6.55
CA LEU A 9 1.73 -6.86 -5.29
C LEU A 9 0.48 -6.01 -5.12
N TYR A 10 -0.06 -5.98 -3.90
CA TYR A 10 -1.06 -5.00 -3.50
C TYR A 10 -0.38 -3.85 -2.74
N ILE A 11 -0.54 -2.61 -3.21
CA ILE A 11 0.18 -1.44 -2.70
C ILE A 11 -0.78 -0.51 -1.98
N ILE A 12 -0.69 -0.42 -0.65
CA ILE A 12 -1.40 0.55 0.17
C ILE A 12 -0.45 1.74 0.38
N GLY A 13 -0.77 2.87 -0.25
CA GLY A 13 0.11 4.03 -0.33
C GLY A 13 -0.06 4.78 -1.64
N GLY A 14 0.31 6.06 -1.66
CA GLY A 14 0.10 6.93 -2.82
C GLY A 14 0.68 6.39 -4.13
N GLY A 15 0.17 6.89 -5.27
CA GLY A 15 0.53 6.42 -6.61
C GLY A 15 2.03 6.44 -6.95
N GLY A 16 2.84 7.21 -6.21
CA GLY A 16 4.30 7.18 -6.31
C GLY A 16 4.92 5.82 -6.02
N LEU A 17 4.39 5.06 -5.05
CA LEU A 17 4.92 3.73 -4.73
C LEU A 17 4.60 2.70 -5.82
N VAL A 18 3.38 2.75 -6.37
CA VAL A 18 2.98 1.89 -7.50
C VAL A 18 3.96 2.04 -8.66
N ALA A 19 4.24 3.28 -9.07
CA ALA A 19 5.15 3.56 -10.18
C ALA A 19 6.59 3.07 -9.93
N GLU A 20 7.07 3.09 -8.68
CA GLU A 20 8.41 2.58 -8.35
C GLU A 20 8.47 1.05 -8.39
N PHE A 21 7.45 0.34 -7.90
CA PHE A 21 7.43 -1.13 -7.96
C PHE A 21 7.18 -1.66 -9.38
N GLU A 22 6.39 -0.96 -10.20
CA GLU A 22 6.23 -1.32 -11.61
C GLU A 22 7.54 -1.21 -12.39
N LYS A 23 8.37 -0.21 -12.12
CA LYS A 23 9.73 -0.09 -12.70
C LYS A 23 10.64 -1.25 -12.34
N LEU A 24 10.39 -1.90 -11.20
CA LEU A 24 11.12 -3.09 -10.74
C LEU A 24 10.56 -4.40 -11.34
N GLY A 25 9.52 -4.33 -12.17
CA GLY A 25 8.93 -5.46 -12.89
C GLY A 25 7.80 -6.17 -12.16
N PHE A 26 7.26 -5.58 -11.09
CA PHE A 26 6.09 -6.11 -10.40
C PHE A 26 4.79 -5.66 -11.08
N CYS A 27 3.81 -6.56 -11.17
CA CYS A 27 2.43 -6.19 -11.39
C CYS A 27 1.88 -5.62 -10.08
N CYS A 28 1.42 -4.38 -10.10
CA CYS A 28 1.01 -3.66 -8.90
C CYS A 28 -0.47 -3.28 -8.97
N HIS A 29 -1.18 -3.50 -7.88
CA HIS A 29 -2.55 -3.04 -7.70
C HIS A 29 -2.57 -1.91 -6.67
N GLY A 30 -3.11 -0.76 -7.06
CA GLY A 30 -3.27 0.38 -6.17
C GLY A 30 -4.37 0.12 -5.14
N GLY A 31 -4.03 0.32 -3.87
CA GLY A 31 -4.96 0.32 -2.76
C GLY A 31 -5.17 1.73 -2.21
N PRO A 32 -5.81 1.83 -1.04
CA PRO A 32 -6.11 3.10 -0.40
C PRO A 32 -4.91 4.04 -0.23
N THR A 33 -5.14 5.33 -0.45
CA THR A 33 -4.13 6.39 -0.23
C THR A 33 -4.54 7.33 0.91
N GLU A 34 -3.59 8.08 1.50
CA GLU A 34 -3.89 9.03 2.60
C GLU A 34 -4.87 10.14 2.17
N ASP A 35 -4.90 10.47 0.88
CA ASP A 35 -5.79 11.48 0.29
C ASP A 35 -7.20 10.94 0.01
N GLU A 36 -7.41 9.62 0.06
CA GLU A 36 -8.73 9.04 -0.12
C GLU A 36 -9.55 9.20 1.17
N GLU A 37 -10.53 10.09 1.10
CA GLU A 37 -11.53 10.28 2.14
C GLU A 37 -12.15 8.93 2.57
N ARG A 38 -12.18 8.71 3.88
CA ARG A 38 -12.83 7.59 4.59
C ARG A 38 -13.81 6.78 3.74
N PHE A 39 -13.49 5.51 3.49
CA PHE A 39 -14.41 4.55 2.91
C PHE A 39 -15.73 4.52 3.68
N SER A 40 -16.85 4.60 2.97
CA SER A 40 -18.13 4.13 3.51
C SER A 40 -18.03 2.63 3.81
N GLU A 41 -18.87 2.12 4.72
CA GLU A 41 -18.85 0.69 5.08
C GLU A 41 -19.06 -0.21 3.86
N ASP A 42 -19.95 0.19 2.94
CA ASP A 42 -20.20 -0.53 1.69
C ASP A 42 -19.01 -0.45 0.73
N GLY A 43 -18.34 0.70 0.65
CA GLY A 43 -17.11 0.87 -0.14
C GLY A 43 -15.97 0.00 0.38
N PHE A 44 -15.83 -0.11 1.71
CA PHE A 44 -14.85 -0.99 2.34
C PHE A 44 -15.14 -2.47 2.05
N LYS A 45 -16.41 -2.90 2.13
CA LYS A 45 -16.79 -4.29 1.81
C LYS A 45 -16.50 -4.64 0.35
N ALA A 46 -16.86 -3.76 -0.59
CA ALA A 46 -16.59 -3.96 -2.01
C ALA A 46 -15.09 -4.07 -2.29
N LEU A 47 -14.27 -3.20 -1.70
CA LEU A 47 -12.82 -3.27 -1.81
C LEU A 47 -12.26 -4.57 -1.22
N ALA A 48 -12.76 -4.98 -0.04
CA ALA A 48 -12.33 -6.22 0.60
C ALA A 48 -12.68 -7.46 -0.25
N GLU A 49 -13.85 -7.49 -0.89
CA GLU A 49 -14.25 -8.55 -1.81
C GLU A 49 -13.35 -8.60 -3.06
N GLU A 50 -13.03 -7.45 -3.65
CA GLU A 50 -12.11 -7.35 -4.80
C GLU A 50 -10.71 -7.85 -4.46
N VAL A 51 -10.17 -7.40 -3.34
CA VAL A 51 -8.83 -7.81 -2.86
C VAL A 51 -8.82 -9.30 -2.54
N ALA A 52 -9.88 -9.84 -1.93
CA ALA A 52 -9.99 -11.27 -1.64
C ALA A 52 -10.14 -12.15 -2.89
N ALA A 53 -10.70 -11.61 -3.98
CA ALA A 53 -10.84 -12.32 -5.25
C ALA A 53 -9.52 -12.39 -6.05
N THR A 54 -8.52 -11.58 -5.69
CA THR A 54 -7.24 -11.49 -6.40
C THR A 54 -6.13 -12.15 -5.60
N ARG A 55 -5.31 -12.98 -6.27
CA ARG A 55 -4.12 -13.56 -5.64
C ARG A 55 -2.97 -12.56 -5.67
N PHE A 56 -2.51 -12.12 -4.50
CA PHE A 56 -1.29 -11.34 -4.34
C PHE A 56 -0.16 -12.18 -3.74
N ASP A 57 1.06 -11.93 -4.18
CA ASP A 57 2.28 -12.53 -3.63
C ASP A 57 2.81 -11.72 -2.44
N GLY A 58 2.35 -10.48 -2.27
CA GLY A 58 2.70 -9.62 -1.15
C GLY A 58 1.85 -8.36 -1.06
N VAL A 59 1.88 -7.75 0.13
CA VAL A 59 1.28 -6.44 0.41
C VAL A 59 2.39 -5.48 0.80
N VAL A 60 2.41 -4.31 0.17
CA VAL A 60 3.30 -3.20 0.53
C VAL A 60 2.46 -2.13 1.19
N VAL A 61 2.85 -1.72 2.39
CA VAL A 61 2.23 -0.60 3.09
C VAL A 61 3.27 0.50 3.20
N GLY A 62 3.05 1.61 2.51
CA GLY A 62 3.93 2.76 2.53
C GLY A 62 3.11 4.03 2.61
N TRP A 63 3.00 4.56 3.83
CA TRP A 63 2.62 5.95 4.04
C TRP A 63 3.90 6.78 4.13
N ASP A 64 3.77 8.05 3.74
CA ASP A 64 4.88 8.95 3.45
C ASP A 64 6.07 8.76 4.44
N THR A 65 7.28 8.70 3.91
CA THR A 65 8.50 8.42 4.68
C THR A 65 8.93 9.59 5.58
N ALA A 66 8.01 10.50 5.91
CA ALA A 66 8.17 11.54 6.90
C ALA A 66 8.13 10.93 8.30
N ILE A 67 9.25 10.34 8.73
CA ILE A 67 9.49 9.98 10.14
C ILE A 67 9.44 11.27 10.97
N THR A 68 8.27 11.61 11.49
CA THR A 68 8.12 12.72 12.42
C THR A 68 8.57 12.21 13.79
N TYR A 69 9.78 12.58 14.22
CA TYR A 69 10.28 12.27 15.56
C TYR A 69 10.12 13.50 16.46
N TYR A 70 9.56 13.30 17.65
CA TYR A 70 9.57 14.31 18.72
C TYR A 70 10.56 13.87 19.80
N LYS A 71 11.60 14.67 20.01
CA LYS A 71 12.57 14.45 21.09
C LYS A 71 11.87 14.72 22.42
N ILE A 72 11.72 13.70 23.26
CA ILE A 72 11.29 13.88 24.64
C ILE A 72 12.41 14.59 25.40
N THR A 73 12.21 15.87 25.73
CA THR A 73 13.07 16.59 26.67
C THR A 73 12.51 16.40 28.08
N LYS A 74 13.33 15.86 28.99
CA LYS A 74 13.01 15.88 30.42
C LYS A 74 13.16 17.32 30.93
N SER A 75 12.12 17.79 31.63
CA SER A 75 12.11 19.01 32.43
C SER A 75 13.12 18.94 33.57
#